data_AF-A0A959URI2-F1
#
_entry.id   AF-A0A959URI2-F1
#
_cell.length_a   1.000
_cell.length_b   1.000
_cell.length_c   1.000
_cell.angle_alpha   90.00
_cell.angle_beta   90.00
_cell.angle_gamma   90.00
#
_symmetry.space_group_name_H-M   'P 1'
#
loop_
_entity.id
_entity.type
_entity.pdbx_description
1 polymer ?
#
loop_
_entity_poly.entity_id
_entity_poly.type
_entity_poly.pdbx_seq_one_letter_code
_entity_poly.pdbx_strand_id
1 'polypeptide(L)'
;MKKTALDHVHVGLGAKMVPFAGYSMPVQYSGVIDEHLTVRKAVGVFDVSHMGEFIVRGPEALDLIQWVTSNDASKLTVGKVQYSCLPNDRGGIVDDLLVYRMQHEDDHHYVLVVNASNIAKDWDWIQAQNRFDAKLENISDHMSLPAVQGPK
;
A
#
# COMPACT_ATOMS: atom_id res chain seq x y z
N MET A 1 -6.16 -2.44 19.34
CA MET A 1 -5.95 -1.87 17.99
C MET A 1 -4.46 -1.70 17.78
N LYS A 2 -3.96 -1.99 16.58
CA LYS A 2 -2.60 -1.65 16.17
C LYS A 2 -2.41 -0.13 16.15
N LYS A 3 -1.17 0.32 16.23
CA LYS A 3 -0.78 1.74 16.21
C LYS A 3 0.25 1.93 15.10
N THR A 4 0.16 3.05 14.38
CA THR A 4 1.23 3.46 13.46
C THR A 4 2.39 4.07 14.25
N ALA A 5 3.55 4.24 13.60
CA ALA A 5 4.69 4.93 14.22
C ALA A 5 4.35 6.37 14.65
N LEU A 6 3.35 6.99 14.01
CA LEU A 6 2.91 8.37 14.23
C LEU A 6 1.74 8.49 15.23
N ASP A 7 1.26 7.41 15.85
CA ASP A 7 0.12 7.44 16.80
C ASP A 7 0.31 8.49 17.91
N HIS A 8 1.50 8.58 18.49
CA HIS A 8 1.81 9.55 19.54
C HIS A 8 1.75 11.01 19.04
N VAL A 9 2.11 11.25 17.77
CA VAL A 9 1.99 12.57 17.13
C VAL A 9 0.52 12.92 16.96
N HIS A 10 -0.30 11.99 16.48
CA HIS A 10 -1.75 12.20 16.29
C HIS A 10 -2.45 12.58 17.60
N VAL A 11 -2.15 11.83 18.66
CA VAL A 11 -2.68 12.11 20.00
C VAL A 11 -2.18 13.47 20.52
N GLY A 12 -0.89 13.77 20.34
CA GLY A 12 -0.30 15.05 20.75
C GLY A 12 -0.90 16.27 20.01
N LEU A 13 -1.34 16.08 18.77
CA LEU A 13 -2.04 17.10 17.98
C LEU A 13 -3.54 17.21 18.30
N GLY A 14 -4.06 16.42 19.23
CA GLY A 14 -5.46 16.46 19.64
C GLY A 14 -6.42 15.81 18.65
N ALA A 15 -5.94 14.89 17.81
CA ALA A 15 -6.77 14.19 16.83
C ALA A 15 -7.89 13.38 17.50
N LYS A 16 -9.03 13.29 16.82
CA LYS A 16 -10.09 12.34 17.18
C LYS A 16 -9.72 10.95 16.66
N MET A 17 -9.25 10.09 17.53
CA MET A 17 -8.84 8.72 17.19
C MET A 17 -10.04 7.77 17.09
N VAL A 18 -10.06 6.92 16.06
CA VAL A 18 -11.12 5.92 15.83
C VAL A 18 -10.54 4.56 15.38
N PRO A 19 -11.27 3.45 15.58
CA PRO A 19 -10.93 2.17 14.98
C PRO A 19 -11.10 2.19 13.46
N PHE A 20 -10.08 1.81 12.72
CA PHE A 20 -10.13 1.61 11.26
C PHE A 20 -9.26 0.42 10.86
N ALA A 21 -9.85 -0.61 10.24
CA ALA A 21 -9.14 -1.83 9.80
C ALA A 21 -8.23 -2.47 10.87
N GLY A 22 -8.62 -2.40 12.15
CA GLY A 22 -7.82 -2.91 13.27
C GLY A 22 -6.76 -1.96 13.82
N TYR A 23 -6.57 -0.79 13.21
CA TYR A 23 -5.68 0.30 13.64
C TYR A 23 -6.44 1.39 14.40
N SER A 24 -5.72 2.12 15.25
CA SER A 24 -6.15 3.38 15.86
C SER A 24 -5.71 4.54 14.97
N MET A 25 -6.64 5.14 14.23
CA MET A 25 -6.33 6.16 13.22
C MET A 25 -7.05 7.49 13.51
N PRO A 26 -6.46 8.65 13.16
CA PRO A 26 -7.11 9.94 13.31
C PRO A 26 -8.20 10.13 12.24
N VAL A 27 -9.46 10.35 12.65
CA VAL A 27 -10.56 10.66 11.71
C VAL A 27 -10.61 12.13 11.33
N GLN A 28 -10.14 13.01 12.22
CA GLN A 28 -10.00 14.46 12.02
C GLN A 28 -9.16 15.07 13.15
N TYR A 29 -8.62 16.26 12.92
CA TYR A 29 -7.89 17.12 13.85
C TYR A 29 -8.66 18.42 14.09
N SER A 30 -8.84 19.25 13.06
CA SER A 30 -9.56 20.53 13.13
C SER A 30 -11.00 20.41 12.64
N GLY A 31 -11.29 19.40 11.80
CA GLY A 31 -12.62 19.10 11.28
C GLY A 31 -12.58 18.65 9.83
N VAL A 32 -13.39 17.65 9.48
CA VAL A 32 -13.37 17.04 8.13
C VAL A 32 -13.53 18.03 6.97
N ILE A 33 -14.33 19.10 7.14
CA ILE A 33 -14.52 20.13 6.11
C ILE A 33 -13.25 20.99 5.97
N ASP A 34 -12.65 21.39 7.08
CA ASP A 34 -11.44 22.23 7.09
C ASP A 34 -10.25 21.48 6.49
N GLU A 35 -10.06 20.22 6.86
CA GLU A 35 -9.00 19.35 6.32
C GLU A 35 -9.21 19.08 4.82
N HIS A 36 -10.44 18.82 4.40
CA HIS A 36 -10.77 18.68 2.97
C HIS A 36 -10.43 19.95 2.18
N LEU A 37 -10.86 21.12 2.67
CA LEU A 37 -10.57 22.39 2.02
C LEU A 37 -9.07 22.71 2.02
N THR A 38 -8.35 22.29 3.06
CA THR A 38 -6.89 22.43 3.16
C THR A 38 -6.19 21.66 2.05
N VAL A 39 -6.56 20.39 1.79
CA VAL A 39 -6.03 19.63 0.64
C VAL A 39 -6.38 20.30 -0.70
N ARG A 40 -7.59 20.84 -0.82
CA ARG A 40 -8.04 21.48 -2.07
C ARG A 40 -7.34 22.81 -2.37
N LYS A 41 -6.90 23.55 -1.36
CA LYS A 41 -6.39 24.93 -1.48
C LYS A 41 -4.92 25.09 -1.08
N ALA A 42 -4.34 24.12 -0.37
CA ALA A 42 -3.01 24.17 0.21
C ALA A 42 -2.35 22.79 0.21
N VAL A 43 -1.95 22.26 1.37
CA VAL A 43 -1.32 20.93 1.52
C VAL A 43 -1.94 20.26 2.74
N GLY A 44 -2.44 19.04 2.56
CA GLY A 44 -2.77 18.14 3.65
C GLY A 44 -1.78 16.99 3.70
N VAL A 45 -1.51 16.49 4.91
CA VAL A 45 -0.66 15.32 5.14
C VAL A 45 -1.50 14.26 5.83
N PHE A 46 -1.51 13.07 5.25
CA PHE A 46 -2.22 11.92 5.79
C PHE A 46 -1.21 10.87 6.23
N ASP A 47 -1.38 10.34 7.44
CA ASP A 47 -0.72 9.10 7.83
C ASP A 47 -1.51 7.92 7.25
N VAL A 48 -0.99 7.30 6.20
CA VAL A 48 -1.55 6.10 5.61
C VAL A 48 -0.69 4.86 5.87
N SER A 49 0.14 4.88 6.91
CA SER A 49 1.02 3.78 7.35
C SER A 49 0.29 2.56 7.92
N HIS A 50 -1.03 2.51 7.79
CA HIS A 50 -1.85 1.33 8.10
C HIS A 50 -2.02 0.42 6.88
N MET A 51 -1.69 0.91 5.68
CA MET A 51 -1.57 0.08 4.48
C MET A 51 -0.49 -0.99 4.64
N GLY A 52 -0.55 -2.03 3.80
CA GLY A 52 0.47 -3.07 3.79
C GLY A 52 1.43 -2.91 2.63
N GLU A 53 2.67 -3.33 2.83
CA GLU A 53 3.74 -3.27 1.85
C GLU A 53 4.41 -4.65 1.70
N PHE A 54 4.42 -5.17 0.47
CA PHE A 54 5.07 -6.44 0.13
C PHE A 54 6.18 -6.20 -0.90
N ILE A 55 7.36 -6.79 -0.66
CA ILE A 55 8.42 -6.89 -1.65
C ILE A 55 8.23 -8.18 -2.45
N VAL A 56 8.35 -8.06 -3.77
CA VAL A 56 8.43 -9.19 -4.71
C VAL A 56 9.70 -9.03 -5.53
N ARG A 57 10.66 -9.95 -5.40
CA ARG A 57 11.98 -9.84 -6.04
C ARG A 57 12.52 -11.16 -6.57
N GLY A 58 13.50 -11.09 -7.45
CA GLY A 58 14.17 -12.25 -8.03
C GLY A 58 13.86 -12.43 -9.53
N PRO A 59 14.42 -13.47 -10.16
CA PRO A 59 14.42 -13.61 -11.62
C PRO A 59 13.01 -13.70 -12.22
N GLU A 60 12.07 -14.37 -11.54
CA GLU A 60 10.69 -14.56 -12.02
C GLU A 60 9.67 -13.65 -11.31
N ALA A 61 10.14 -12.56 -10.68
CA ALA A 61 9.24 -11.62 -10.00
C ALA A 61 8.25 -10.95 -10.96
N LEU A 62 8.67 -10.61 -12.19
CA LEU A 62 7.76 -10.09 -13.21
C LEU A 62 6.67 -11.10 -13.56
N ASP A 63 7.02 -12.38 -13.69
CA ASP A 63 6.06 -13.42 -14.04
C ASP A 63 5.01 -13.61 -12.94
N LEU A 64 5.42 -13.56 -11.67
CA LEU A 64 4.48 -13.58 -10.55
C LEU A 64 3.56 -12.35 -10.57
N ILE A 65 4.10 -11.13 -10.73
CA ILE A 65 3.29 -9.92 -10.77
C ILE A 65 2.31 -9.94 -11.95
N GLN A 66 2.75 -10.36 -13.14
CA GLN A 66 1.88 -10.54 -14.31
C GLN A 66 0.81 -11.60 -14.09
N TRP A 67 1.12 -12.65 -13.33
CA TRP A 67 0.18 -13.71 -13.02
C TRP A 67 -0.92 -13.27 -12.06
N VAL A 68 -0.57 -12.52 -11.01
CA VAL A 68 -1.49 -12.18 -9.92
C VAL A 68 -2.23 -10.87 -10.11
N THR A 69 -1.76 -9.99 -11.00
CA THR A 69 -2.34 -8.66 -11.23
C THR A 69 -3.02 -8.53 -12.60
N SER A 70 -3.99 -7.63 -12.71
CA SER A 70 -4.75 -7.43 -13.95
C SER A 70 -4.12 -6.48 -14.98
N ASN A 71 -3.23 -5.59 -14.56
CA ASN A 71 -2.58 -4.61 -15.42
C ASN A 71 -1.21 -5.10 -15.90
N ASP A 72 -0.76 -4.65 -17.07
CA ASP A 72 0.46 -5.15 -17.71
C ASP A 72 1.74 -4.56 -17.09
N ALA A 73 2.25 -5.22 -16.05
CA ALA A 73 3.48 -4.88 -15.34
C ALA A 73 4.75 -4.92 -16.20
N SER A 74 4.74 -5.59 -17.37
CA SER A 74 5.89 -5.57 -18.28
C SER A 74 6.18 -4.17 -18.85
N LYS A 75 5.15 -3.32 -18.90
CA LYS A 75 5.25 -1.91 -19.34
C LYS A 75 5.76 -0.98 -18.25
N LEU A 76 5.80 -1.43 -16.99
CA LEU A 76 6.27 -0.62 -15.88
C LEU A 76 7.78 -0.48 -15.98
N THR A 77 8.31 0.74 -15.99
CA THR A 77 9.76 1.00 -15.93
C THR A 77 10.20 1.36 -14.52
N VAL A 78 11.50 1.25 -14.24
CA VAL A 78 12.05 1.55 -12.91
C VAL A 78 11.64 2.96 -12.45
N GLY A 79 11.22 3.08 -11.19
CA GLY A 79 10.74 4.32 -10.59
C GLY A 79 9.30 4.69 -10.98
N LYS A 80 8.58 3.81 -11.69
CA LYS A 80 7.16 3.99 -12.02
C LYS A 80 6.27 3.11 -11.17
N VAL A 81 5.02 3.54 -11.08
CA VAL A 81 3.93 2.86 -10.38
C VAL A 81 2.74 2.72 -11.32
N GLN A 82 1.98 1.65 -11.14
CA GLN A 82 0.66 1.49 -11.76
C GLN A 82 -0.37 1.02 -10.74
N TYR A 83 -1.62 1.42 -10.96
CA TYR A 83 -2.77 0.85 -10.28
C TYR A 83 -3.20 -0.45 -10.98
N SER A 84 -3.62 -1.43 -10.19
CA SER A 84 -4.09 -2.73 -10.65
C SER A 84 -5.08 -3.32 -9.67
N CYS A 85 -5.65 -4.49 -9.99
CA CYS A 85 -6.30 -5.35 -9.02
C CYS A 85 -5.68 -6.75 -8.99
N LEU A 86 -5.99 -7.51 -7.94
CA LEU A 86 -5.72 -8.94 -7.77
C LEU A 86 -6.99 -9.74 -8.10
N PRO A 87 -7.16 -10.28 -9.31
CA PRO A 87 -8.31 -11.11 -9.64
C PRO A 87 -8.23 -12.48 -8.94
N ASN A 88 -9.39 -13.07 -8.66
CA ASN A 88 -9.48 -14.48 -8.29
C ASN A 88 -9.82 -15.36 -9.51
N ASP A 89 -9.86 -16.67 -9.28
CA ASP A 89 -10.16 -17.70 -10.29
C ASP A 89 -11.59 -17.70 -10.83
N ARG A 90 -12.47 -16.86 -10.26
CA ARG A 90 -13.90 -16.78 -10.55
C ARG A 90 -14.32 -15.42 -11.11
N GLY A 91 -13.35 -14.57 -11.48
CA GLY A 91 -13.60 -13.23 -12.03
C GLY A 91 -14.00 -12.18 -11.00
N GLY A 92 -13.87 -12.47 -9.70
CA GLY A 92 -13.98 -11.49 -8.62
C GLY A 92 -12.63 -10.84 -8.30
N ILE A 93 -12.66 -9.76 -7.52
CA ILE A 93 -11.47 -9.04 -7.08
C ILE A 93 -11.16 -9.40 -5.63
N VAL A 94 -9.94 -9.85 -5.38
CA VAL A 94 -9.39 -10.08 -4.04
C VAL A 94 -9.09 -8.74 -3.38
N ASP A 95 -8.31 -7.88 -4.05
CA ASP A 95 -8.06 -6.50 -3.64
C ASP A 95 -7.66 -5.62 -4.83
N ASP A 96 -7.68 -4.31 -4.65
CA ASP A 96 -6.96 -3.36 -5.50
C ASP A 96 -5.65 -2.90 -4.87
N LEU A 97 -4.67 -2.55 -5.70
CA LEU A 97 -3.32 -2.24 -5.21
C LEU A 97 -2.53 -1.32 -6.15
N LEU A 98 -1.43 -0.80 -5.62
CA LEU A 98 -0.36 -0.20 -6.41
C LEU A 98 0.81 -1.16 -6.57
N VAL A 99 1.38 -1.19 -7.78
CA VAL A 99 2.59 -1.95 -8.12
C VAL A 99 3.68 -0.95 -8.50
N TYR A 100 4.74 -0.87 -7.70
CA TYR A 100 5.92 -0.06 -7.96
C TYR A 100 7.02 -0.94 -8.55
N ARG A 101 7.71 -0.49 -9.61
CA ARG A 101 8.94 -1.12 -10.08
C ARG A 101 10.13 -0.36 -9.50
N MET A 102 10.90 -1.03 -8.67
CA MET A 102 12.06 -0.46 -7.97
C MET A 102 13.36 -0.87 -8.69
N GLN A 103 14.41 -0.08 -8.50
CA GLN A 103 15.76 -0.50 -8.89
C GLN A 103 16.33 -1.36 -7.77
N HIS A 104 16.87 -2.54 -8.11
CA HIS A 104 17.66 -3.33 -7.17
C HIS A 104 18.63 -4.23 -7.94
N GLU A 105 19.89 -3.81 -8.01
CA GLU A 105 20.91 -4.51 -8.81
C GLU A 105 20.42 -4.76 -10.25
N ASP A 106 20.60 -5.98 -10.77
CA ASP A 106 20.14 -6.42 -12.09
C ASP A 106 18.82 -7.23 -12.02
N ASP A 107 18.22 -7.36 -10.83
CA ASP A 107 17.03 -8.19 -10.60
C ASP A 107 15.71 -7.41 -10.75
N HIS A 108 14.64 -8.13 -11.09
CA HIS A 108 13.29 -7.60 -10.99
C HIS A 108 12.92 -7.40 -9.52
N HIS A 109 12.55 -6.17 -9.15
CA HIS A 109 12.15 -5.79 -7.79
C HIS A 109 10.88 -4.94 -7.85
N TYR A 110 9.85 -5.39 -7.16
CA TYR A 110 8.57 -4.70 -7.04
C TYR A 110 8.18 -4.48 -5.58
N VAL A 111 7.48 -3.38 -5.33
CA VAL A 111 6.80 -3.12 -4.07
C VAL A 111 5.31 -3.02 -4.35
N LEU A 112 4.54 -3.82 -3.62
CA LEU A 112 3.08 -3.83 -3.66
C LEU A 112 2.55 -3.07 -2.45
N VAL A 113 1.63 -2.13 -2.68
CA VAL A 113 0.93 -1.42 -1.60
C VAL A 113 -0.54 -1.82 -1.62
N VAL A 114 -1.00 -2.47 -0.55
CA VAL A 114 -2.34 -3.09 -0.43
C VAL A 114 -3.17 -2.49 0.70
N ASN A 115 -4.49 -2.74 0.69
CA ASN A 115 -5.38 -2.18 1.70
C ASN A 115 -5.16 -2.82 3.09
N ALA A 116 -5.27 -1.99 4.13
CA ALA A 116 -5.03 -2.36 5.53
C ALA A 116 -5.82 -3.57 6.02
N SER A 117 -7.11 -3.66 5.66
CA SER A 117 -7.97 -4.78 6.07
C SER A 117 -7.65 -6.08 5.34
N ASN A 118 -6.90 -6.01 4.24
CA ASN A 118 -6.65 -7.12 3.33
C ASN A 118 -5.22 -7.66 3.41
N ILE A 119 -4.31 -7.02 4.15
CA ILE A 119 -2.89 -7.41 4.26
C ILE A 119 -2.71 -8.93 4.41
N ALA A 120 -3.34 -9.56 5.41
CA ALA A 120 -3.17 -11.00 5.63
C ALA A 120 -3.73 -11.84 4.48
N LYS A 121 -4.93 -11.48 3.99
CA LYS A 121 -5.62 -12.17 2.89
C LYS A 121 -4.82 -12.08 1.59
N ASP A 122 -4.29 -10.91 1.28
CA ASP A 122 -3.55 -10.65 0.03
C ASP A 122 -2.16 -11.28 0.08
N TRP A 123 -1.52 -11.24 1.25
CA TRP A 123 -0.25 -11.93 1.49
C TRP A 123 -0.40 -13.44 1.28
N ASP A 124 -1.41 -14.05 1.91
CA ASP A 124 -1.69 -15.49 1.77
C ASP A 124 -2.07 -15.83 0.32
N TRP A 125 -2.84 -14.97 -0.34
CA TRP A 125 -3.20 -15.13 -1.76
C TRP A 125 -1.96 -15.14 -2.66
N ILE A 126 -1.10 -14.12 -2.58
CA ILE A 126 0.08 -14.00 -3.43
C ILE A 126 1.06 -15.14 -3.15
N GLN A 127 1.25 -15.53 -1.89
CA GLN A 127 2.07 -16.70 -1.54
C GLN A 127 1.52 -17.98 -2.16
N ALA A 128 0.20 -18.22 -2.08
CA ALA A 128 -0.42 -19.41 -2.65
C ALA A 128 -0.34 -19.45 -4.19
N GLN A 129 -0.29 -18.28 -4.85
CA GLN A 129 -0.12 -18.16 -6.30
C GLN A 129 1.34 -18.23 -6.75
N ASN A 130 2.29 -18.15 -5.82
CA ASN A 130 3.71 -18.13 -6.15
C ASN A 130 4.23 -19.51 -6.51
N ARG A 131 4.15 -19.81 -7.80
CA ARG A 131 4.74 -20.99 -8.45
C ARG A 131 6.04 -20.66 -9.20
N PHE A 132 6.61 -19.50 -8.93
CA PHE A 132 7.75 -18.91 -9.62
C PHE A 132 8.94 -18.76 -8.66
N ASP A 133 10.15 -18.59 -9.18
CA ASP A 133 11.34 -18.21 -8.43
C ASP A 133 11.31 -16.70 -8.09
N ALA A 134 10.26 -16.32 -7.36
CA ALA A 134 10.06 -15.00 -6.79
C ALA A 134 10.12 -15.09 -5.27
N LYS A 135 10.93 -14.23 -4.66
CA LYS A 135 11.04 -14.07 -3.21
C LYS A 135 10.04 -13.01 -2.75
N LEU A 136 9.22 -13.40 -1.77
CA LEU A 136 8.22 -12.55 -1.16
C LEU A 136 8.67 -12.14 0.23
N GLU A 137 8.47 -10.87 0.59
CA GLU A 137 8.71 -10.38 1.94
C GLU A 137 7.63 -9.38 2.34
N ASN A 138 7.01 -9.56 3.52
CA ASN A 138 6.05 -8.60 4.06
C ASN A 138 6.79 -7.61 4.96
N ILE A 139 6.84 -6.35 4.53
CA ILE A 139 7.57 -5.28 5.22
C ILE A 139 6.64 -4.26 5.88
N SER A 140 5.35 -4.58 6.01
CA SER A 140 4.32 -3.64 6.50
C SER A 140 4.64 -3.09 7.90
N ASP A 141 5.23 -3.90 8.78
CA ASP A 141 5.61 -3.46 10.13
C ASP A 141 6.91 -2.62 10.17
N HIS A 142 7.58 -2.45 9.03
CA HIS A 142 8.86 -1.75 8.89
C HIS A 142 8.79 -0.49 8.04
N MET A 143 7.60 -0.16 7.50
CA MET A 143 7.40 1.00 6.64
C MET A 143 6.38 1.97 7.23
N SER A 144 6.55 3.25 6.90
CA SER A 144 5.55 4.28 7.15
C SER A 144 5.29 5.03 5.86
N LEU A 145 4.04 5.38 5.63
CA LEU A 145 3.57 5.91 4.35
C LEU A 145 2.81 7.22 4.58
N PRO A 146 3.50 8.37 4.63
CA PRO A 146 2.86 9.66 4.65
C PRO A 146 2.42 10.06 3.22
N ALA A 147 1.14 10.40 3.05
CA ALA A 147 0.63 10.97 1.81
C ALA A 147 0.53 12.50 1.94
N VAL A 148 1.38 13.21 1.22
CA VAL A 148 1.36 14.68 1.11
C VAL A 148 0.56 15.06 -0.13
N GLN A 149 -0.55 15.76 0.03
CA GLN A 149 -1.55 15.97 -1.03
C GLN A 149 -2.03 17.41 -1.06
N GLY A 150 -2.01 18.03 -2.24
CA GLY A 150 -2.57 19.36 -2.48
C GLY A 150 -1.91 20.08 -3.66
N PRO A 151 -2.41 21.26 -4.05
CA PRO A 151 -1.84 22.05 -5.16
C PRO A 151 -0.53 22.79 -4.84
N LYS A 152 -0.02 22.73 -3.61
CA LYS A 152 1.24 23.38 -3.18
C LYS A 152 2.24 22.32 -2.73
#